data_AF-A0A888YNN3-F1
#
_entry.id   AF-A0A888YNN3-F1
#
_cell.length_a   1.000
_cell.length_b   1.000
_cell.length_c   1.000
_cell.angle_alpha   90.00
_cell.angle_beta   90.00
_cell.angle_gamma   90.00
#
_symmetry.space_group_name_H-M   'P 1'
#
loop_
_entity.id
_entity.type
_entity.pdbx_description
1 polymer ?
#
loop_
_entity_poly.entity_id
_entity_poly.type
_entity_poly.pdbx_seq_one_letter_code
_entity_poly.pdbx_strand_id
1 'polypeptide(L)'
;MGNEFRCIRCICLYGSFHFCAYPNCWFSLCMAKRSIGMVLAEYSDNQKKEVKDDIETVMNSIDFPLLDQTTSNSVISTTSNDLSNWSRLSSLWPLLYGTSCCFIEFASLIGSRFDFDRYGLVPRSSPRQADLILTAGTVTMKMAPSLVRLYEQMPEPKYVIAMGACTITGGMFSTDSYSTVRGVDKLIPVDVYLPGCPPKPEAVIDAITKLRKKISREILEDRTVSQQENRCFTTNHKFYVRRSIHTGNYDQGLLYQSPSTSEILSETVFKSKSSVSSHELVN
;
A
#
# COMPACT_ATOMS: atom_id res chain seq x y z
N MET A 1 -76.21 31.78 -1.37
CA MET A 1 -75.85 33.19 -1.08
C MET A 1 -74.34 33.20 -0.90
N GLY A 2 -73.49 33.65 -1.82
CA GLY A 2 -73.62 34.77 -2.74
C GLY A 2 -72.57 35.81 -2.35
N ASN A 3 -71.56 35.95 -3.22
CA ASN A 3 -70.73 37.13 -3.52
C ASN A 3 -69.36 37.33 -2.85
N GLU A 4 -68.35 37.18 -3.73
CA GLU A 4 -67.14 37.98 -3.97
C GLU A 4 -67.11 39.43 -3.44
N PHE A 5 -65.91 39.91 -3.09
CA PHE A 5 -65.20 41.13 -3.60
C PHE A 5 -63.85 41.23 -2.83
N ARG A 6 -62.67 40.97 -3.42
CA ARG A 6 -61.78 41.82 -4.25
C ARG A 6 -60.70 42.60 -3.46
N CYS A 7 -59.43 42.21 -3.72
CA CYS A 7 -58.11 42.88 -3.61
C CYS A 7 -57.78 43.92 -2.52
N ILE A 8 -56.57 43.84 -1.94
CA ILE A 8 -55.52 44.90 -1.91
C ILE A 8 -54.15 44.33 -1.43
N ARG A 9 -53.13 44.55 -2.28
CA ARG A 9 -51.67 44.74 -2.08
C ARG A 9 -50.74 43.67 -1.44
N CYS A 10 -49.71 43.37 -2.24
CA CYS A 10 -48.36 42.90 -1.87
C CYS A 10 -47.69 43.75 -0.79
N ILE A 11 -47.00 43.09 0.15
CA ILE A 11 -45.84 43.63 0.86
C ILE A 11 -44.78 42.53 0.91
N CYS A 12 -43.68 42.73 0.18
CA CYS A 12 -42.44 41.98 0.34
C CYS A 12 -41.71 42.52 1.58
N LEU A 13 -41.46 41.67 2.58
CA LEU A 13 -40.54 41.96 3.67
C LEU A 13 -39.18 41.34 3.34
N TYR A 14 -38.19 42.19 3.06
CA TYR A 14 -36.78 41.82 3.03
C TYR A 14 -36.29 41.63 4.47
N GLY A 15 -35.79 40.43 4.80
CA GLY A 15 -35.16 40.14 6.08
C GLY A 15 -33.71 39.70 5.87
N SER A 16 -32.76 40.58 6.16
CA SER A 16 -31.33 40.28 6.22
C SER A 16 -31.03 39.48 7.49
N PHE A 17 -30.49 38.27 7.37
CA PHE A 17 -29.96 37.50 8.50
C PHE A 17 -28.45 37.62 8.58
N HIS A 18 -27.99 38.18 9.71
CA HIS A 18 -26.59 38.24 10.13
C HIS A 18 -26.15 36.83 10.57
N PHE A 19 -25.13 36.27 9.91
CA PHE A 19 -24.50 35.02 10.36
C PHE A 19 -23.37 35.34 11.34
N CYS A 20 -23.51 34.86 12.59
CA CYS A 20 -22.45 34.84 13.57
C CYS A 20 -21.83 33.42 13.55
N ALA A 21 -20.58 33.31 13.13
CA ALA A 21 -19.86 32.04 13.06
C ALA A 21 -19.27 31.67 14.44
N TYR A 22 -19.60 30.48 14.93
CA TYR A 22 -18.86 29.81 16.01
C TYR A 22 -18.03 28.67 15.41
N PRO A 23 -16.72 28.59 15.69
CA PRO A 23 -15.89 27.50 15.19
C PRO A 23 -16.10 26.25 16.06
N ASN A 24 -16.08 25.09 15.41
CA ASN A 24 -16.01 23.73 16.00
C ASN A 24 -17.36 23.02 16.30
N CYS A 25 -18.07 22.61 15.25
CA CYS A 25 -18.88 21.38 15.27
C CYS A 25 -19.07 20.86 13.84
N TRP A 26 -18.52 19.67 13.57
CA TRP A 26 -18.73 18.96 12.30
C TRP A 26 -20.12 18.30 12.35
N PHE A 27 -21.10 18.84 11.62
CA PHE A 27 -22.35 18.14 11.34
C PHE A 27 -22.33 17.58 9.93
N SER A 28 -22.59 16.27 9.86
CA SER A 28 -22.78 15.47 8.66
C SER A 28 -24.00 15.96 7.87
N LEU A 29 -23.81 16.31 6.60
CA LEU A 29 -24.92 16.64 5.70
C LEU A 29 -25.23 15.45 4.79
N CYS A 30 -26.41 14.86 5.02
CA CYS A 30 -27.01 13.81 4.20
C CYS A 30 -27.68 14.46 2.98
N MET A 31 -27.18 14.19 1.76
CA MET A 31 -27.76 14.72 0.53
C MET A 31 -28.90 13.82 0.03
N ALA A 32 -30.12 14.32 0.10
CA ALA A 32 -31.30 13.74 -0.54
C ALA A 32 -31.40 14.21 -2.01
N LYS A 33 -31.54 13.24 -2.93
CA LYS A 33 -31.84 13.42 -4.35
C LYS A 33 -33.16 14.17 -4.56
N ARG A 34 -33.14 15.27 -5.31
CA ARG A 34 -34.21 15.62 -6.27
C ARG A 34 -33.73 16.62 -7.33
N SER A 35 -34.10 16.29 -8.56
CA SER A 35 -33.95 16.98 -9.84
C SER A 35 -34.40 18.44 -9.83
N ILE A 36 -33.85 19.27 -10.74
CA ILE A 36 -34.59 20.06 -11.75
C ILE A 36 -33.62 20.86 -12.65
N GLY A 37 -33.76 20.67 -13.97
CA GLY A 37 -33.48 21.59 -15.09
C GLY A 37 -32.21 22.44 -15.11
N MET A 38 -31.26 22.10 -15.99
CA MET A 38 -30.28 23.07 -16.49
C MET A 38 -30.78 23.69 -17.79
N VAL A 39 -31.04 25.00 -17.72
CA VAL A 39 -31.18 25.90 -18.87
C VAL A 39 -29.80 26.06 -19.51
N LEU A 40 -29.73 25.84 -20.81
CA LEU A 40 -28.55 26.10 -21.63
C LEU A 40 -28.35 27.63 -21.70
N ALA A 41 -27.35 28.15 -20.99
CA ALA A 41 -26.89 29.51 -21.16
C ALA A 41 -25.63 29.48 -22.02
N GLU A 42 -25.72 30.03 -23.23
CA GLU A 42 -24.56 30.37 -24.04
C GLU A 42 -23.69 31.36 -23.26
N TYR A 43 -22.49 30.94 -22.85
CA TYR A 43 -21.54 31.78 -22.16
C TYR A 43 -20.35 32.09 -23.07
N SER A 44 -20.17 33.40 -23.28
CA SER A 44 -19.27 34.04 -24.23
C SER A 44 -17.78 33.86 -23.88
N ASP A 45 -16.97 33.69 -24.92
CA ASP A 45 -15.60 33.17 -24.98
C ASP A 45 -14.50 34.14 -24.51
N ASN A 46 -14.77 35.00 -23.51
CA ASN A 46 -13.86 36.11 -23.13
C ASN A 46 -13.17 36.02 -21.75
N GLN A 47 -13.24 34.89 -21.04
CA GLN A 47 -12.54 34.72 -19.74
C GLN A 47 -11.23 33.90 -19.79
N LYS A 48 -10.74 33.53 -20.97
CA LYS A 48 -9.53 32.68 -21.10
C LYS A 48 -8.19 33.34 -20.71
N LYS A 49 -8.17 34.61 -20.29
CA LYS A 49 -6.93 35.33 -19.94
C LYS A 49 -6.75 35.66 -18.46
N GLU A 50 -7.79 35.60 -17.62
CA GLU A 50 -7.66 35.83 -16.17
C GLU A 50 -7.74 34.55 -15.33
N VAL A 51 -8.27 33.44 -15.87
CA VAL A 51 -8.40 32.15 -15.15
C VAL A 51 -7.10 31.30 -15.18
N LYS A 52 -6.04 31.79 -15.81
CA LYS A 52 -4.80 31.02 -16.00
C LYS A 52 -3.85 31.05 -14.79
N ASP A 53 -4.07 31.97 -13.86
CA ASP A 53 -3.20 32.17 -12.70
C ASP A 53 -3.74 31.51 -11.41
N ASP A 54 -5.01 31.07 -11.39
CA ASP A 54 -5.65 30.46 -10.20
C ASP A 54 -5.59 28.91 -10.16
N ILE A 55 -5.05 28.26 -11.19
CA ILE A 55 -4.98 26.78 -11.28
C ILE A 55 -3.63 26.24 -10.75
N GLU A 56 -2.65 27.11 -10.50
CA GLU A 56 -1.48 26.72 -9.72
C GLU A 56 -1.88 26.49 -8.26
N THR A 57 -1.58 25.30 -7.73
CA THR A 57 -1.65 24.90 -6.31
C THR A 57 -2.84 24.05 -5.86
N VAL A 58 -3.32 23.10 -6.67
CA VAL A 58 -3.84 21.85 -6.09
C VAL A 58 -2.73 20.80 -6.15
N MET A 59 -2.04 20.59 -5.04
CA MET A 59 -1.06 19.50 -4.93
C MET A 59 -1.77 18.15 -5.08
N ASN A 60 -1.37 17.34 -6.07
CA ASN A 60 -1.99 16.09 -6.49
C ASN A 60 -3.40 16.26 -7.10
N SER A 61 -3.48 16.92 -8.26
CA SER A 61 -4.72 16.99 -9.04
C SER A 61 -5.13 15.59 -9.52
N ILE A 62 -6.42 15.28 -9.42
CA ILE A 62 -7.00 14.07 -9.99
C ILE A 62 -7.28 14.36 -11.48
N ASP A 63 -6.68 13.56 -12.36
CA ASP A 63 -6.99 13.63 -13.78
C ASP A 63 -8.40 13.07 -14.01
N PHE A 64 -9.28 13.87 -14.62
CA PHE A 64 -10.61 13.42 -14.98
C PHE A 64 -10.52 12.55 -16.23
N PRO A 65 -11.00 11.29 -16.19
CA PRO A 65 -10.95 10.42 -17.36
C PRO A 65 -11.86 10.98 -18.45
N LEU A 66 -11.27 11.31 -19.61
CA LEU A 66 -11.96 11.76 -20.82
C LEU A 66 -12.48 10.54 -21.63
N LEU A 67 -12.96 9.52 -20.94
CA LEU A 67 -13.52 8.33 -21.57
C LEU A 67 -15.01 8.29 -21.23
N ASP A 68 -15.85 8.52 -22.23
CA ASP A 68 -17.28 8.21 -22.15
C ASP A 68 -17.40 6.69 -22.00
N GLN A 69 -17.47 6.20 -20.76
CA GLN A 69 -17.80 4.80 -20.45
C GLN A 69 -19.26 4.56 -20.83
N THR A 70 -19.51 4.42 -22.13
CA THR A 70 -20.77 3.94 -22.69
C THR A 70 -20.80 2.42 -22.58
N THR A 71 -20.80 1.90 -21.34
CA THR A 71 -20.94 0.45 -21.13
C THR A 71 -22.35 0.05 -21.56
N SER A 72 -22.46 -0.54 -22.75
CA SER A 72 -23.70 -1.12 -23.24
C SER A 72 -24.00 -2.41 -22.46
N ASN A 73 -24.64 -2.25 -21.31
CA ASN A 73 -24.95 -3.35 -20.39
C ASN A 73 -26.06 -4.23 -20.97
N SER A 74 -25.69 -5.28 -21.70
CA SER A 74 -26.60 -6.39 -21.99
C SER A 74 -26.76 -7.26 -20.73
N VAL A 75 -27.98 -7.72 -20.46
CA VAL A 75 -28.30 -8.60 -19.30
C VAL A 75 -27.44 -9.88 -19.30
N ILE A 76 -27.03 -10.34 -20.47
CA ILE A 76 -26.15 -11.51 -20.65
C ILE A 76 -24.71 -11.19 -20.20
N SER A 77 -24.19 -9.99 -20.51
CA SER A 77 -22.84 -9.59 -20.08
C SER A 77 -22.76 -9.45 -18.56
N THR A 78 -23.76 -8.84 -17.94
CA THR A 78 -23.80 -8.65 -16.48
C THR A 78 -23.87 -9.98 -15.73
N THR A 79 -24.70 -10.92 -16.19
CA THR A 79 -24.80 -12.26 -15.57
C THR A 79 -23.51 -13.07 -15.69
N SER A 80 -22.81 -12.98 -16.82
CA SER A 80 -21.49 -13.61 -16.97
C SER A 80 -20.43 -12.98 -16.06
N ASN A 81 -20.45 -11.66 -15.90
CA ASN A 81 -19.56 -10.95 -14.99
C ASN A 81 -19.80 -11.35 -13.54
N ASP A 82 -21.07 -11.42 -13.12
CA ASP A 82 -21.46 -11.85 -11.78
C ASP A 82 -21.00 -13.27 -11.47
N LEU A 83 -21.12 -14.20 -12.42
CA LEU A 83 -20.63 -15.58 -12.27
C LEU A 83 -19.11 -15.62 -12.13
N SER A 84 -18.36 -14.88 -12.96
CA SER A 84 -16.90 -14.79 -12.86
C SER A 84 -16.48 -14.21 -11.51
N ASN A 85 -17.12 -13.12 -11.07
CA ASN A 85 -16.83 -12.48 -9.80
C ASN A 85 -17.12 -13.40 -8.63
N TRP A 86 -18.26 -14.10 -8.66
CA TRP A 86 -18.63 -15.09 -7.66
C TRP A 86 -17.61 -16.23 -7.55
N SER A 87 -17.13 -16.75 -8.68
CA SER A 87 -16.11 -17.82 -8.66
C SER A 87 -14.81 -17.38 -7.98
N ARG A 88 -14.32 -16.17 -8.31
CA ARG A 88 -13.08 -15.60 -7.77
C ARG A 88 -13.19 -15.30 -6.29
N LEU A 89 -14.24 -14.58 -5.87
CA LEU A 89 -14.40 -14.20 -4.46
C LEU A 89 -14.63 -15.41 -3.55
N SER A 90 -15.18 -16.51 -4.09
CA SER A 90 -15.45 -17.74 -3.33
C SER A 90 -14.22 -18.63 -3.17
N SER A 91 -13.17 -18.46 -3.98
CA SER A 91 -12.01 -19.37 -4.05
C SER A 91 -10.66 -18.64 -4.06
N LEU A 92 -10.50 -17.64 -3.19
CA LEU A 92 -9.24 -16.91 -3.06
C LEU A 92 -8.16 -17.80 -2.42
N TRP A 93 -6.98 -17.89 -2.99
CA TRP A 93 -5.83 -18.64 -2.49
C TRP A 93 -4.71 -17.70 -2.03
N PRO A 94 -4.65 -17.41 -0.72
CA PRO A 94 -3.63 -16.54 -0.17
C PRO A 94 -2.25 -17.20 -0.16
N LEU A 95 -1.24 -16.38 -0.47
CA LEU A 95 0.15 -16.74 -0.35
C LEU A 95 0.54 -16.82 1.13
N LEU A 96 1.19 -17.91 1.52
CA LEU A 96 1.81 -18.08 2.84
C LEU A 96 3.01 -17.14 3.00
N TYR A 97 2.72 -15.86 3.19
CA TYR A 97 3.70 -14.80 3.36
C TYR A 97 3.69 -14.27 4.79
N GLY A 98 4.85 -14.22 5.42
CA GLY A 98 5.01 -13.70 6.76
C GLY A 98 6.43 -13.24 7.02
N THR A 99 6.58 -12.04 7.58
CA THR A 99 7.91 -11.49 7.90
C THR A 99 8.07 -11.15 9.37
N SER A 100 6.99 -10.87 10.10
CA SER A 100 7.05 -10.47 11.51
C SER A 100 5.84 -10.97 12.31
N CYS A 101 5.54 -10.33 13.44
CA CYS A 101 4.53 -10.75 14.42
C CYS A 101 3.12 -10.95 13.85
N CYS A 102 2.72 -10.19 12.81
CA CYS A 102 1.40 -10.33 12.19
C CYS A 102 1.19 -11.72 11.55
N PHE A 103 2.27 -12.43 11.20
CA PHE A 103 2.15 -13.77 10.64
C PHE A 103 1.62 -14.80 11.65
N ILE A 104 1.86 -14.62 12.96
CA ILE A 104 1.33 -15.54 13.97
C ILE A 104 -0.19 -15.43 14.05
N GLU A 105 -0.73 -14.21 14.00
CA GLU A 105 -2.19 -14.00 13.94
C GLU A 105 -2.79 -14.58 12.64
N PHE A 106 -2.09 -14.44 11.52
CA PHE A 106 -2.49 -15.08 10.28
C PHE A 106 -2.44 -16.62 10.37
N ALA A 107 -1.38 -17.19 10.95
CA ALA A 107 -1.25 -18.62 11.15
C ALA A 107 -2.34 -19.17 12.09
N SER A 108 -2.82 -18.37 13.04
CA SER A 108 -3.94 -18.74 13.91
C SER A 108 -5.26 -18.95 13.14
N LEU A 109 -5.42 -18.30 11.97
CA LEU A 109 -6.57 -18.51 11.08
C LEU A 109 -6.55 -19.89 10.44
N ILE A 110 -5.37 -20.40 10.12
CA ILE A 110 -5.16 -21.74 9.56
C ILE A 110 -5.51 -22.82 10.61
N GLY A 111 -5.51 -22.46 11.89
CA GLY A 111 -5.91 -23.33 12.98
C GLY A 111 -7.43 -23.60 13.02
N SER A 112 -7.81 -24.57 13.85
CA SER A 112 -9.20 -25.03 13.99
C SER A 112 -10.18 -24.02 14.57
N ARG A 113 -9.69 -23.00 15.31
CA ARG A 113 -10.55 -22.04 16.00
C ARG A 113 -11.28 -21.11 15.04
N PHE A 114 -10.56 -20.57 14.05
CA PHE A 114 -11.08 -19.57 13.12
C PHE A 114 -11.33 -20.13 11.73
N ASP A 115 -10.70 -21.26 11.37
CA ASP A 115 -10.99 -22.07 10.19
C ASP A 115 -11.07 -21.25 8.89
N PHE A 116 -9.89 -20.94 8.36
CA PHE A 116 -9.71 -20.14 7.16
C PHE A 116 -10.33 -20.76 5.90
N ASP A 117 -10.31 -22.09 5.79
CA ASP A 117 -10.82 -22.84 4.64
C ASP A 117 -12.35 -22.76 4.52
N ARG A 118 -13.06 -22.45 5.61
CA ARG A 118 -14.50 -22.16 5.58
C ARG A 118 -14.88 -21.04 4.62
N TYR A 119 -13.98 -20.07 4.46
CA TYR A 119 -14.15 -18.98 3.52
C TYR A 119 -13.56 -19.34 2.15
N GLY A 120 -13.27 -20.60 1.83
CA GLY A 120 -12.66 -21.01 0.57
C GLY A 120 -11.22 -20.51 0.40
N LEU A 121 -10.55 -20.19 1.51
CA LEU A 121 -9.18 -19.69 1.52
C LEU A 121 -8.20 -20.82 1.80
N VAL A 122 -7.57 -21.31 0.74
CA VAL A 122 -6.56 -22.35 0.84
C VAL A 122 -5.18 -21.73 0.74
N PRO A 123 -4.37 -21.74 1.83
CA PRO A 123 -3.05 -21.13 1.80
C PRO A 123 -2.10 -21.89 0.87
N ARG A 124 -1.42 -21.18 -0.04
CA ARG A 124 -0.44 -21.73 -0.98
C ARG A 124 0.95 -21.15 -0.72
N SER A 125 1.98 -22.00 -0.78
CA SER A 125 3.37 -21.58 -0.60
C SER A 125 4.02 -21.07 -1.89
N SER A 126 3.45 -21.39 -3.05
CA SER A 126 3.95 -20.97 -4.36
C SER A 126 3.24 -19.70 -4.84
N PRO A 127 3.96 -18.64 -5.24
CA PRO A 127 3.35 -17.43 -5.81
C PRO A 127 2.59 -17.70 -7.10
N ARG A 128 3.00 -18.68 -7.90
CA ARG A 128 2.33 -19.02 -9.16
C ARG A 128 0.96 -19.68 -8.96
N GLN A 129 0.68 -20.15 -7.75
CA GLN A 129 -0.57 -20.80 -7.38
C GLN A 129 -1.44 -19.89 -6.50
N ALA A 130 -0.97 -18.72 -6.09
CA ALA A 130 -1.70 -17.82 -5.21
C ALA A 130 -2.21 -16.61 -6.00
N ASP A 131 -3.40 -16.13 -5.64
CA ASP A 131 -4.02 -14.93 -6.22
C ASP A 131 -4.14 -13.79 -5.19
N LEU A 132 -4.08 -14.10 -3.89
CA LEU A 132 -4.10 -13.13 -2.80
C LEU A 132 -2.74 -13.09 -2.09
N ILE A 133 -2.21 -11.91 -1.85
CA ILE A 133 -1.04 -11.71 -0.98
C ILE A 133 -1.46 -10.90 0.24
N LEU A 134 -1.36 -11.53 1.41
CA LEU A 134 -1.54 -10.85 2.69
C LEU A 134 -0.16 -10.45 3.19
N THR A 135 0.15 -9.15 3.20
CA THR A 135 1.45 -8.68 3.67
C THR A 135 1.46 -8.68 5.20
N ALA A 136 1.67 -9.85 5.80
CA ALA A 136 1.62 -10.08 7.23
C ALA A 136 2.99 -9.79 7.88
N GLY A 137 3.29 -8.50 8.06
CA GLY A 137 4.43 -8.06 8.85
C GLY A 137 5.30 -6.97 8.22
N THR A 138 6.31 -6.55 8.96
CA THR A 138 7.21 -5.44 8.59
C THR A 138 8.06 -5.81 7.38
N VAL A 139 8.15 -4.91 6.41
CA VAL A 139 9.01 -5.07 5.22
C VAL A 139 10.28 -4.24 5.42
N THR A 140 11.43 -4.90 5.41
CA THR A 140 12.74 -4.25 5.45
C THR A 140 13.24 -3.94 4.05
N MET A 141 14.22 -3.04 3.91
CA MET A 141 14.86 -2.69 2.63
C MET A 141 15.43 -3.93 1.92
N LYS A 142 15.93 -4.91 2.68
CA LYS A 142 16.43 -6.18 2.14
C LYS A 142 15.29 -7.05 1.58
N MET A 143 14.13 -7.04 2.22
CA MET A 143 12.98 -7.85 1.82
C MET A 143 12.17 -7.19 0.69
N ALA A 144 12.18 -5.85 0.60
CA ALA A 144 11.43 -5.07 -0.39
C ALA A 144 11.53 -5.61 -1.84
N PRO A 145 12.73 -5.82 -2.43
CA PRO A 145 12.81 -6.34 -3.80
C PRO A 145 12.31 -7.79 -3.92
N SER A 146 12.42 -8.59 -2.86
CA SER A 146 11.90 -9.97 -2.84
C SER A 146 10.37 -9.98 -2.83
N LEU A 147 9.75 -9.05 -2.12
CA LEU A 147 8.29 -8.90 -2.09
C LEU A 147 7.75 -8.48 -3.47
N VAL A 148 8.37 -7.48 -4.11
CA VAL A 148 8.00 -7.06 -5.47
C VAL A 148 8.10 -8.24 -6.44
N ARG A 149 9.20 -9.00 -6.38
CA ARG A 149 9.38 -10.20 -7.21
C ARG A 149 8.31 -11.25 -6.97
N LEU A 150 7.86 -11.47 -5.72
CA LEU A 150 6.77 -12.40 -5.43
C LEU A 150 5.47 -11.92 -6.10
N TYR A 151 5.16 -10.64 -6.00
CA TYR A 151 3.97 -10.03 -6.60
C TYR A 151 3.99 -10.07 -8.14
N GLU A 152 5.16 -9.88 -8.76
CA GLU A 152 5.35 -10.01 -10.20
C GLU A 152 5.17 -11.45 -10.70
N GLN A 153 5.50 -12.45 -9.86
CA GLN A 153 5.38 -13.87 -10.22
C GLN A 153 3.97 -14.45 -10.05
N MET A 154 3.04 -13.69 -9.47
CA MET A 154 1.64 -14.10 -9.30
C MET A 154 0.85 -13.90 -10.60
N PRO A 155 -0.09 -14.82 -10.93
CA PRO A 155 -1.00 -14.64 -12.06
C PRO A 155 -1.95 -13.46 -11.84
N GLU A 156 -2.41 -12.86 -12.94
CA GLU A 156 -3.57 -11.95 -12.91
C GLU A 156 -4.87 -12.77 -12.89
N PRO A 157 -5.90 -12.42 -12.09
CA PRO A 157 -6.04 -11.27 -11.19
C PRO A 157 -5.39 -11.53 -9.82
N LYS A 158 -4.69 -10.51 -9.27
CA LYS A 158 -4.02 -10.59 -7.98
C LYS A 158 -4.44 -9.47 -7.04
N TYR A 159 -4.56 -9.79 -5.76
CA TYR A 159 -5.03 -8.88 -4.73
C TYR A 159 -4.04 -8.75 -3.58
N VAL A 160 -3.90 -7.56 -3.02
CA VAL A 160 -2.97 -7.24 -1.92
C VAL A 160 -3.74 -6.70 -0.73
N ILE A 161 -3.60 -7.35 0.42
CA ILE A 161 -4.10 -6.81 1.69
C ILE A 161 -2.90 -6.41 2.56
N ALA A 162 -2.86 -5.14 2.97
CA ALA A 162 -1.88 -4.62 3.91
C ALA A 162 -2.30 -4.92 5.35
N MET A 163 -1.69 -5.93 5.98
CA MET A 163 -1.99 -6.37 7.34
C MET A 163 -1.03 -5.79 8.38
N GLY A 164 -1.60 -4.97 9.26
CA GLY A 164 -0.93 -4.44 10.43
C GLY A 164 -0.32 -3.06 10.21
N ALA A 165 -0.08 -2.33 11.30
CA ALA A 165 0.38 -0.94 11.27
C ALA A 165 1.71 -0.77 10.50
N CYS A 166 2.58 -1.78 10.54
CA CYS A 166 3.87 -1.75 9.88
C CYS A 166 3.77 -1.71 8.34
N THR A 167 2.77 -2.35 7.74
CA THR A 167 2.60 -2.34 6.28
C THR A 167 1.79 -1.16 5.77
N ILE A 168 1.06 -0.45 6.62
CA ILE A 168 0.29 0.73 6.22
C ILE A 168 1.21 1.96 6.21
N THR A 169 1.83 2.28 7.35
CA THR A 169 2.62 3.52 7.51
C THR A 169 4.06 3.27 7.97
N GLY A 170 4.45 2.02 8.21
CA GLY A 170 5.66 1.67 8.96
C GLY A 170 5.42 1.47 10.47
N GLY A 171 4.22 1.80 10.97
CA GLY A 171 3.83 1.55 12.36
C GLY A 171 4.79 2.20 13.36
N MET A 172 5.22 1.45 14.38
CA MET A 172 6.20 1.94 15.37
C MET A 172 7.58 2.25 14.75
N PHE A 173 7.90 1.67 13.60
CA PHE A 173 9.19 1.88 12.92
C PHE A 173 9.18 3.12 12.02
N SER A 174 8.05 3.82 11.92
CA SER A 174 7.93 5.01 11.06
C SER A 174 8.84 6.16 11.52
N THR A 175 9.06 6.36 12.82
CA THR A 175 9.85 7.49 13.34
C THR A 175 11.35 7.28 13.12
N ASP A 176 11.94 6.27 13.77
CA ASP A 176 13.41 6.22 13.96
C ASP A 176 14.13 5.14 13.14
N SER A 177 13.42 4.29 12.40
CA SER A 177 14.07 3.19 11.69
C SER A 177 14.68 3.62 10.36
N TYR A 178 15.93 3.20 10.12
CA TYR A 178 16.67 3.49 8.89
C TYR A 178 16.42 2.47 7.76
N SER A 179 15.95 1.26 8.11
CA SER A 179 15.93 0.10 7.21
C SER A 179 14.54 -0.48 6.94
N THR A 180 13.48 0.10 7.49
CA THR A 180 12.11 -0.37 7.21
C THR A 180 11.46 0.48 6.14
N VAL A 181 10.65 -0.16 5.29
CA VAL A 181 9.85 0.54 4.30
C VAL A 181 8.61 1.08 5.00
N ARG A 182 8.42 2.40 4.95
CA ARG A 182 7.26 3.10 5.51
C ARG A 182 6.03 2.91 4.62
N GLY A 183 5.39 1.75 4.73
CA GLY A 183 4.20 1.38 3.97
C GLY A 183 4.51 0.51 2.75
N VAL A 184 3.72 -0.53 2.54
CA VAL A 184 3.87 -1.49 1.44
C VAL A 184 3.31 -0.95 0.12
N ASP A 185 2.43 0.04 0.21
CA ASP A 185 1.85 0.77 -0.93
C ASP A 185 2.90 1.45 -1.83
N LYS A 186 4.10 1.69 -1.29
CA LYS A 186 5.25 2.21 -2.06
C LYS A 186 5.87 1.17 -2.99
N LEU A 187 5.60 -0.11 -2.77
CA LEU A 187 6.19 -1.22 -3.50
C LEU A 187 5.17 -1.89 -4.42
N ILE A 188 3.98 -2.16 -3.90
CA ILE A 188 2.91 -2.88 -4.59
C ILE A 188 1.56 -2.20 -4.30
N PRO A 189 0.62 -2.19 -5.26
CA PRO A 189 -0.67 -1.54 -5.08
C PRO A 189 -1.51 -2.31 -4.04
N VAL A 190 -1.98 -1.61 -3.02
CA VAL A 190 -2.78 -2.22 -1.93
C VAL A 190 -4.28 -2.09 -2.21
N ASP A 191 -5.03 -3.20 -2.07
CA ASP A 191 -6.48 -3.20 -2.24
C ASP A 191 -7.24 -2.85 -0.96
N VAL A 192 -6.79 -3.41 0.17
CA VAL A 192 -7.44 -3.26 1.47
C VAL A 192 -6.38 -3.06 2.55
N TYR A 193 -6.61 -2.04 3.39
CA TYR A 193 -5.78 -1.76 4.56
C TYR A 193 -6.44 -2.31 5.82
N LEU A 194 -5.68 -3.07 6.61
CA LEU A 194 -6.11 -3.63 7.89
C LEU A 194 -5.23 -3.10 9.04
N PRO A 195 -5.70 -2.12 9.82
CA PRO A 195 -4.95 -1.61 10.96
C PRO A 195 -4.93 -2.63 12.11
N GLY A 196 -3.84 -2.62 12.89
CA GLY A 196 -3.64 -3.46 14.08
C GLY A 196 -2.17 -3.74 14.37
N CYS A 197 -1.82 -4.16 15.59
CA CYS A 197 -0.44 -4.47 15.98
C CYS A 197 -0.37 -5.57 17.07
N PRO A 198 -0.52 -6.86 16.70
CA PRO A 198 -1.08 -7.35 15.44
C PRO A 198 -2.63 -7.25 15.45
N PRO A 199 -3.29 -7.21 14.27
CA PRO A 199 -4.76 -7.24 14.23
C PRO A 199 -5.26 -8.62 14.69
N LYS A 200 -6.38 -8.63 15.41
CA LYS A 200 -7.01 -9.89 15.83
C LYS A 200 -7.44 -10.74 14.62
N PRO A 201 -7.48 -12.07 14.73
CA PRO A 201 -7.85 -12.95 13.61
C PRO A 201 -9.23 -12.63 13.04
N GLU A 202 -10.19 -12.25 13.88
CA GLU A 202 -11.54 -11.86 13.43
C GLU A 202 -11.50 -10.61 12.53
N ALA A 203 -10.57 -9.68 12.79
CA ALA A 203 -10.39 -8.49 11.97
C ALA A 203 -9.78 -8.82 10.59
N VAL A 204 -8.99 -9.88 10.50
CA VAL A 204 -8.48 -10.38 9.20
C VAL A 204 -9.63 -10.93 8.36
N ILE A 205 -10.55 -11.68 8.97
CA ILE A 205 -11.76 -12.18 8.29
C ILE A 205 -12.64 -11.01 7.79
N ASP A 206 -12.76 -9.92 8.57
CA ASP A 206 -13.46 -8.71 8.12
C ASP A 206 -12.75 -8.05 6.92
N ALA A 207 -11.42 -7.95 6.93
CA ALA A 207 -10.66 -7.43 5.79
C ALA A 207 -10.88 -8.26 4.52
N ILE A 208 -10.93 -9.59 4.64
CA ILE A 208 -11.25 -10.48 3.51
C ILE A 208 -12.69 -10.28 3.04
N THR A 209 -13.62 -10.09 3.96
CA THR A 209 -15.03 -9.78 3.63
C THR A 209 -15.13 -8.46 2.86
N LYS A 210 -14.34 -7.44 3.23
CA LYS A 210 -14.23 -6.18 2.48
C LYS A 210 -13.61 -6.39 1.10
N LEU A 211 -12.56 -7.21 0.99
CA LEU A 211 -11.97 -7.55 -0.30
C LEU A 211 -12.98 -8.23 -1.21
N ARG A 212 -13.77 -9.19 -0.70
CA ARG A 212 -14.84 -9.85 -1.47
C ARG A 212 -15.86 -8.87 -2.04
N LYS A 213 -16.25 -7.85 -1.25
CA LYS A 213 -17.14 -6.76 -1.69
C LYS A 213 -16.51 -5.87 -2.76
N LYS A 214 -15.18 -5.75 -2.77
CA LYS A 214 -14.44 -5.06 -3.84
C LYS A 214 -14.47 -5.89 -5.12
N ILE A 215 -14.12 -7.18 -5.04
CA ILE A 215 -14.11 -8.11 -6.18
C ILE A 215 -15.49 -8.24 -6.82
N SER A 216 -16.56 -8.25 -6.02
CA SER A 216 -17.93 -8.34 -6.55
C SER A 216 -18.33 -7.16 -7.43
N ARG A 217 -17.66 -6.00 -7.30
CA ARG A 217 -17.96 -4.77 -8.04
C ARG A 217 -17.08 -4.59 -9.29
N GLU A 218 -16.12 -5.46 -9.52
CA GLU A 218 -15.24 -5.38 -10.68
C GLU A 218 -16.01 -5.69 -11.98
N ILE A 219 -15.72 -4.93 -13.03
CA ILE A 219 -16.23 -5.16 -14.37
C ILE A 219 -15.12 -5.84 -15.18
N LEU A 220 -15.49 -6.81 -16.02
CA LEU A 220 -14.53 -7.57 -16.82
C LEU A 220 -13.65 -6.67 -17.73
N GLU A 221 -14.19 -5.55 -18.22
CA GLU A 221 -13.51 -4.64 -19.15
C GLU A 221 -12.37 -3.84 -18.50
N ASP A 222 -12.50 -3.49 -17.21
CA ASP A 222 -11.46 -2.78 -16.43
C ASP A 222 -10.15 -3.57 -16.34
N ARG A 223 -10.21 -4.89 -16.58
CA ARG A 223 -9.04 -5.79 -16.55
C ARG A 223 -8.09 -5.57 -17.72
N THR A 224 -8.57 -5.03 -18.84
CA THR A 224 -7.71 -4.71 -19.99
C THR A 224 -6.74 -3.57 -19.64
N VAL A 225 -7.13 -2.71 -18.69
CA VAL A 225 -6.34 -1.57 -18.21
C VAL A 225 -5.35 -1.98 -17.10
N SER A 226 -5.60 -3.08 -16.38
CA SER A 226 -4.72 -3.52 -15.29
C SER A 226 -3.39 -4.13 -15.75
N GLN A 227 -3.21 -4.33 -17.06
CA GLN A 227 -1.96 -4.86 -17.59
C GLN A 227 -0.85 -3.81 -17.45
N GLN A 228 0.29 -4.25 -16.93
CA GLN A 228 1.45 -3.39 -16.70
C GLN A 228 1.94 -2.78 -18.04
N GLU A 229 1.89 -1.45 -18.15
CA GLU A 229 2.40 -0.75 -19.33
C GLU A 229 3.93 -0.81 -19.38
N ASN A 230 4.47 -1.27 -20.51
CA ASN A 230 5.91 -1.37 -20.71
C ASN A 230 6.49 -0.04 -21.21
N ARG A 231 6.77 0.89 -20.30
CA ARG A 231 7.51 2.13 -20.60
C ARG A 231 9.01 1.93 -20.39
N CYS A 232 9.69 1.37 -21.38
CA CYS A 232 11.10 1.02 -21.29
C CYS A 232 12.00 2.17 -21.78
N PHE A 233 12.93 2.61 -20.91
CA PHE A 233 13.98 3.58 -21.25
C PHE A 233 15.35 2.94 -20.99
N THR A 234 16.32 3.18 -21.88
CA THR A 234 17.69 2.64 -21.73
C THR A 234 18.69 3.79 -21.67
N THR A 235 19.56 3.78 -20.65
CA THR A 235 20.63 4.77 -20.47
C THR A 235 21.96 4.10 -20.16
N ASN A 236 23.05 4.64 -20.70
CA ASN A 236 24.41 4.13 -20.45
C ASN A 236 24.97 4.73 -19.15
N HIS A 237 25.64 3.93 -18.32
CA HIS A 237 26.23 4.34 -17.05
C HIS A 237 27.73 4.04 -16.96
N LYS A 238 28.47 4.78 -16.11
CA LYS A 238 29.93 4.62 -15.89
C LYS A 238 30.30 3.95 -14.56
N PHE A 239 29.40 3.16 -13.97
CA PHE A 239 29.66 2.46 -12.70
C PHE A 239 30.66 1.31 -12.88
N TYR A 240 31.48 1.07 -11.84
CA TYR A 240 32.41 -0.06 -11.82
C TYR A 240 31.68 -1.34 -11.40
N VAL A 241 31.89 -2.42 -12.15
CA VAL A 241 31.32 -3.74 -11.83
C VAL A 241 32.08 -4.34 -10.64
N ARG A 242 31.36 -4.66 -9.56
CA ARG A 242 31.90 -5.37 -8.38
C ARG A 242 31.43 -6.83 -8.39
N ARG A 243 32.27 -7.73 -7.87
CA ARG A 243 31.92 -9.15 -7.68
C ARG A 243 30.89 -9.28 -6.54
N SER A 244 30.03 -10.30 -6.62
CA SER A 244 29.07 -10.61 -5.55
C SER A 244 29.79 -10.91 -4.23
N ILE A 245 29.29 -10.33 -3.14
CA ILE A 245 29.76 -10.61 -1.77
C ILE A 245 29.29 -11.99 -1.31
N HIS A 246 28.12 -12.43 -1.77
CA HIS A 246 27.55 -13.74 -1.42
C HIS A 246 28.01 -14.79 -2.43
N THR A 247 29.05 -15.54 -2.06
CA THR A 247 29.67 -16.61 -2.87
C THR A 247 29.17 -18.02 -2.54
N GLY A 248 28.41 -18.20 -1.45
CA GLY A 248 27.85 -19.50 -1.05
C GLY A 248 28.84 -20.44 -0.35
N ASN A 249 30.10 -20.05 -0.23
CA ASN A 249 31.16 -20.83 0.43
C ASN A 249 31.23 -20.52 1.93
N TYR A 250 30.20 -20.95 2.68
CA TYR A 250 30.17 -20.76 4.14
C TYR A 250 31.22 -21.63 4.85
N ASP A 251 31.39 -22.88 4.40
CA ASP A 251 32.26 -23.86 5.05
C ASP A 251 33.73 -23.78 4.62
N GLN A 252 34.03 -23.08 3.51
CA GLN A 252 35.39 -23.01 2.93
C GLN A 252 36.17 -21.78 3.42
N GLY A 253 35.82 -21.24 4.57
CA GLY A 253 36.51 -20.11 5.16
C GLY A 253 37.95 -20.45 5.53
N LEU A 254 38.89 -20.06 4.66
CA LEU A 254 40.29 -19.75 4.98
C LEU A 254 40.45 -18.80 6.20
N LEU A 255 39.35 -18.27 6.75
CA LEU A 255 39.24 -17.41 7.92
C LEU A 255 38.94 -18.16 9.24
N TYR A 256 38.52 -19.43 9.18
CA TYR A 256 38.46 -20.34 10.34
C TYR A 256 39.73 -21.21 10.43
N GLN A 257 40.88 -20.68 10.01
CA GLN A 257 42.14 -21.24 10.49
C GLN A 257 42.21 -20.95 12.00
N SER A 258 42.16 -21.99 12.83
CA SER A 258 42.61 -21.90 14.22
C SER A 258 43.97 -21.18 14.23
N PRO A 259 44.26 -20.29 15.20
CA PRO A 259 45.54 -19.61 15.23
C PRO A 259 46.65 -20.66 15.13
N SER A 260 47.46 -20.56 14.09
CA SER A 260 48.57 -21.47 13.86
C SER A 260 49.43 -21.49 15.11
N THR A 261 49.40 -22.60 15.84
CA THR A 261 50.31 -22.83 16.96
C THR A 261 51.68 -23.15 16.35
N SER A 262 52.37 -22.14 15.83
CA SER A 262 53.71 -22.31 15.25
C SER A 262 54.59 -21.06 15.31
N GLU A 263 54.33 -20.14 16.23
CA GLU A 263 55.29 -19.08 16.60
C GLU A 263 55.49 -19.01 18.12
N ILE A 264 55.70 -20.18 18.74
CA ILE A 264 56.36 -20.27 20.04
C ILE A 264 57.46 -21.33 19.92
N LEU A 265 58.63 -20.96 19.41
CA LEU A 265 59.91 -21.23 20.05
C LEU A 265 61.10 -20.59 19.31
N SER A 266 62.01 -20.03 20.12
CA SER A 266 63.46 -19.90 19.92
C SER A 266 64.01 -18.97 18.82
N GLU A 267 64.36 -17.74 19.22
CA GLU A 267 65.71 -17.14 19.16
C GLU A 267 65.67 -15.62 18.95
N THR A 268 65.64 -14.84 20.05
CA THR A 268 66.20 -13.46 20.11
C THR A 268 66.25 -12.88 21.53
N VAL A 269 66.52 -13.70 22.56
CA VAL A 269 66.66 -13.21 23.96
C VAL A 269 68.12 -13.03 24.40
N PHE A 270 69.12 -13.30 23.55
CA PHE A 270 70.53 -13.12 23.90
C PHE A 270 71.29 -12.27 22.88
N LYS A 271 71.38 -10.96 23.16
CA LYS A 271 72.36 -9.92 22.74
C LYS A 271 71.57 -8.62 22.57
N SER A 272 71.62 -7.66 23.48
CA SER A 272 72.82 -6.89 23.78
C SER A 272 72.81 -6.35 25.22
N LYS A 273 73.94 -6.56 25.90
CA LYS A 273 74.37 -5.81 27.08
C LYS A 273 74.93 -4.45 26.61
N SER A 274 74.91 -3.49 27.55
CA SER A 274 75.61 -2.19 27.61
C SER A 274 75.09 -1.04 26.74
N SER A 275 74.53 0.00 27.35
CA SER A 275 75.27 1.18 27.86
C SER A 275 74.33 2.27 28.43
N VAL A 276 74.52 2.65 29.72
CA VAL A 276 74.63 4.04 30.28
C VAL A 276 73.46 5.04 30.02
N SER A 277 72.95 5.91 30.90
CA SER A 277 72.97 6.18 32.35
C SER A 277 71.87 7.24 32.66
N SER A 278 71.34 7.19 33.89
CA SER A 278 70.80 8.27 34.76
C SER A 278 70.34 9.64 34.22
N HIS A 279 69.11 10.04 34.61
CA HIS A 279 68.77 11.26 35.40
C HIS A 279 67.36 11.05 36.02
N GLU A 280 67.22 10.76 37.32
CA GLU A 280 66.85 11.67 38.45
C GLU A 280 65.60 12.53 38.17
N LEU A 281 64.41 12.23 38.72
CA LEU A 281 63.87 12.41 40.10
C LEU A 281 63.13 13.76 40.32
N VAL A 282 62.01 13.67 41.06
CA VAL A 282 61.24 14.74 41.77
C VAL A 282 60.26 15.53 40.88
N ASN A 283 58.95 15.64 41.12
CA ASN A 283 58.09 15.49 42.32
C ASN A 283 56.75 14.84 41.93
#